data_AF-A0A6G0W5A5-F1
#
_entry.id   AF-A0A6G0W5A5-F1
#
_cell.length_a   1.000
_cell.length_b   1.000
_cell.length_c   1.000
_cell.angle_alpha   90.00
_cell.angle_beta   90.00
_cell.angle_gamma   90.00
#
_symmetry.space_group_name_H-M   'P 1'
#
loop_
_entity.id
_entity.type
_entity.pdbx_description
1 polymer ?
#
loop_
_entity_poly.entity_id
_entity_poly.type
_entity_poly.pdbx_seq_one_letter_code
_entity_poly.pdbx_strand_id
1 'polypeptide(L)'
;MVLLRRGYMYKRGSGQRLFSKKNWKKRYFELSQDDLRYFDGERGTLKGVVDLSECTSDALEIMVDSCETPYAPPSKWRLAIKSPSRRFFMAFASESEMNAWAFAFLEAFKLQEESGRKTYTADGHLRTFVKEQRLHRRVPQQG
;
A
#
# COMPACT_ATOMS: atom_id res chain seq x y z
N MET A 1 13.35 -4.68 -10.46
CA MET A 1 12.10 -4.65 -9.68
C MET A 1 10.98 -5.11 -10.60
N VAL A 2 10.38 -6.28 -10.32
CA VAL A 2 9.28 -6.83 -11.13
C VAL A 2 7.97 -6.22 -10.64
N LEU A 3 7.17 -5.67 -11.55
CA LEU A 3 5.83 -5.17 -11.27
C LEU A 3 4.84 -6.33 -11.35
N LEU A 4 4.21 -6.67 -10.24
CA LEU A 4 3.29 -7.80 -10.14
C LEU A 4 1.85 -7.40 -10.43
N ARG A 5 1.43 -6.22 -9.94
CA ARG A 5 0.06 -5.72 -10.16
C ARG A 5 0.00 -4.21 -10.07
N ARG A 6 -0.93 -3.61 -10.81
CA ARG A 6 -1.28 -2.19 -10.68
C ARG A 6 -2.77 -1.97 -10.84
N GLY A 7 -3.28 -0.90 -10.25
CA GLY A 7 -4.69 -0.53 -10.37
C GLY A 7 -5.19 0.32 -9.21
N TYR A 8 -6.48 0.66 -9.26
CA TYR A 8 -7.10 1.45 -8.21
C TYR A 8 -7.59 0.58 -7.06
N MET A 9 -7.36 1.03 -5.83
CA MET A 9 -8.04 0.51 -4.63
C MET A 9 -8.21 1.61 -3.58
N TYR A 10 -9.03 1.35 -2.57
CA TYR A 10 -9.22 2.26 -1.46
C TYR A 10 -8.26 1.92 -0.33
N LYS A 11 -7.60 2.94 0.23
CA LYS A 11 -6.78 2.79 1.43
C LYS A 11 -7.31 3.59 2.60
N ARG A 12 -7.29 3.02 3.80
CA ARG A 12 -7.63 3.76 5.03
C ARG A 12 -6.48 4.66 5.47
N GLY A 13 -6.77 5.90 5.89
CA GLY A 13 -5.78 6.78 6.51
C GLY A 13 -5.23 6.19 7.82
N SER A 14 -3.93 6.34 8.09
CA SER A 14 -3.30 5.83 9.32
C SER A 14 -3.61 6.67 10.57
N GLY A 15 -4.09 7.91 10.40
CA GLY A 15 -4.45 8.80 11.51
C GLY A 15 -3.27 9.37 12.31
N GLN A 16 -2.02 9.14 11.90
CA GLN A 16 -0.82 9.49 12.69
C GLN A 16 -0.49 11.00 12.79
N ARG A 17 -1.21 11.90 12.11
CA ARG A 17 -1.06 13.36 12.35
C ARG A 17 -2.24 13.86 13.16
N LEU A 18 -2.02 14.83 14.05
CA LEU A 18 -3.00 15.41 14.97
C LEU A 18 -4.35 15.81 14.32
N PHE A 19 -4.42 16.00 12.99
CA PHE A 19 -5.64 16.32 12.24
C PHE A 19 -5.97 15.35 11.08
N SER A 20 -5.30 14.20 10.97
CA SER A 20 -5.56 13.24 9.91
C SER A 20 -6.76 12.35 10.23
N LYS A 21 -7.89 12.63 9.58
CA LYS A 21 -9.06 11.75 9.63
C LYS A 21 -8.73 10.36 9.08
N LYS A 22 -9.23 9.30 9.72
CA LYS A 22 -9.11 7.89 9.29
C LYS A 22 -10.03 7.59 8.10
N ASN A 23 -10.07 8.47 7.10
CA ASN A 23 -10.92 8.34 5.93
C ASN A 23 -10.31 7.38 4.91
N TRP A 24 -11.18 6.73 4.15
CA TRP A 24 -10.82 5.95 2.97
C TRP A 24 -10.52 6.88 1.79
N LYS A 25 -9.49 6.55 1.01
CA LYS A 25 -9.12 7.31 -0.20
C LYS A 25 -8.81 6.36 -1.34
N LYS A 26 -9.44 6.57 -2.50
CA LYS A 26 -9.07 5.90 -3.75
C LYS A 26 -7.71 6.40 -4.22
N ARG A 27 -6.80 5.48 -4.51
CA ARG A 27 -5.46 5.76 -5.03
C ARG A 27 -5.10 4.73 -6.08
N TYR A 28 -4.20 5.10 -6.98
CA TYR A 28 -3.59 4.15 -7.90
C TYR A 28 -2.41 3.50 -7.20
N PHE A 29 -2.29 2.19 -7.32
CA PHE A 29 -1.27 1.38 -6.66
C PHE A 29 -0.45 0.63 -7.68
N GLU A 30 0.82 0.44 -7.34
CA GLU A 30 1.77 -0.42 -8.04
C GLU A 30 2.41 -1.33 -7.00
N LEU A 31 2.23 -2.63 -7.17
CA LEU A 31 2.79 -3.68 -6.33
C LEU A 31 4.01 -4.28 -7.01
N SER A 32 5.12 -4.26 -6.29
CA SER A 32 6.33 -4.99 -6.63
C SER A 32 6.61 -6.07 -5.60
N GLN A 33 7.68 -6.82 -5.80
CA GLN A 33 8.18 -7.77 -4.81
C GLN A 33 8.47 -7.12 -3.45
N ASP A 34 9.13 -5.95 -3.45
CA ASP A 34 9.68 -5.34 -2.22
C ASP A 34 8.71 -4.34 -1.58
N ASP A 35 7.85 -3.72 -2.39
CA ASP A 35 7.04 -2.61 -1.93
C ASP A 35 5.68 -2.45 -2.65
N LEU A 36 4.77 -1.77 -1.97
CA LEU A 36 3.50 -1.30 -2.51
C LEU A 36 3.49 0.23 -2.55
N ARG A 37 3.59 0.79 -3.75
CA ARG A 37 3.61 2.24 -4.00
C ARG A 37 2.21 2.73 -4.33
N TYR A 38 1.92 3.97 -3.96
CA TYR A 38 0.64 4.58 -4.31
C TYR A 38 0.71 6.05 -4.66
N PHE A 39 -0.11 6.42 -5.64
CA PHE A 39 -0.10 7.70 -6.34
C PHE A 39 -1.50 8.34 -6.26
N ASP A 40 -1.61 9.66 -6.49
CA ASP A 40 -2.94 10.31 -6.59
C ASP A 40 -3.77 9.84 -7.79
N GLY A 41 -3.11 9.38 -8.86
CA GLY A 41 -3.70 8.70 -10.01
C GLY A 41 -2.64 7.89 -10.77
N GLU A 42 -3.02 7.24 -11.87
CA GLU A 42 -2.14 6.35 -12.65
C GLU A 42 -0.84 6.99 -13.14
N ARG A 43 -0.87 8.26 -13.55
CA ARG A 43 0.32 9.05 -13.91
C ARG A 43 0.64 10.11 -12.86
N GLY A 44 0.23 9.82 -11.64
CA GLY A 44 0.16 10.75 -10.53
C GLY A 44 1.47 10.96 -9.79
N THR A 45 1.41 11.75 -8.73
CA THR A 45 2.52 11.95 -7.79
C THR A 45 2.52 10.86 -6.73
N LEU A 46 3.70 10.30 -6.43
CA LEU A 46 3.91 9.34 -5.36
C LEU A 46 3.46 9.93 -4.01
N LYS A 47 2.47 9.28 -3.39
CA LYS A 47 1.92 9.67 -2.10
C LYS A 47 2.46 8.81 -0.96
N GLY A 48 2.93 7.61 -1.23
CA GLY A 48 3.65 6.84 -0.22
C GLY A 48 3.98 5.44 -0.67
N VAL A 49 4.67 4.76 0.21
CA VAL A 49 5.15 3.39 0.02
C VAL A 49 4.77 2.58 1.26
N VAL A 50 4.46 1.30 1.04
CA VAL A 50 4.37 0.29 2.08
C VAL A 50 5.50 -0.67 1.83
N ASP A 51 6.38 -0.80 2.82
CA ASP A 51 7.44 -1.80 2.80
C ASP A 51 6.81 -3.18 3.01
N LEU A 52 7.10 -4.10 2.10
CA LEU A 52 6.65 -5.49 2.12
C LEU A 52 7.80 -6.48 2.26
N SER A 53 9.04 -6.00 2.38
CA SER A 53 10.25 -6.83 2.34
C SER A 53 10.38 -7.84 3.48
N GLU A 54 9.71 -7.58 4.60
CA GLU A 54 9.62 -8.48 5.76
C GLU A 54 8.23 -9.14 5.89
N CYS A 55 7.35 -8.94 4.91
CA CYS A 55 6.01 -9.54 4.93
C CYS A 55 6.06 -10.95 4.35
N THR A 56 5.51 -11.89 5.11
CA THR A 56 5.26 -13.27 4.72
C THR A 56 3.75 -13.50 4.52
N SER A 57 3.36 -14.70 4.09
CA SER A 57 1.95 -15.03 3.79
C SER A 57 0.98 -14.78 4.95
N ASP A 58 1.41 -14.94 6.19
CA ASP A 58 0.67 -14.67 7.43
C ASP A 58 0.44 -13.16 7.72
N ALA A 59 1.16 -12.28 7.01
CA ALA A 59 0.94 -10.84 7.09
C ALA A 59 -0.37 -10.41 6.41
N LEU A 60 -0.93 -11.22 5.50
CA LEU A 60 -2.16 -10.93 4.77
C LEU A 60 -3.38 -11.45 5.51
N GLU A 61 -4.36 -10.57 5.71
CA GLU A 61 -5.61 -10.88 6.40
C GLU A 61 -6.80 -10.48 5.53
N ILE A 62 -7.72 -11.41 5.30
CA ILE A 62 -9.03 -11.13 4.70
C ILE A 62 -9.96 -10.65 5.81
N MET A 63 -10.56 -9.48 5.66
CA MET A 63 -11.41 -8.90 6.69
C MET A 63 -12.88 -9.26 6.48
N VAL A 64 -13.50 -9.81 7.52
CA VAL A 64 -14.95 -10.08 7.57
C VAL A 64 -15.75 -8.89 8.09
N ASP A 65 -17.06 -8.89 7.82
CA ASP A 65 -17.98 -7.76 8.06
C ASP A 65 -18.18 -7.35 9.53
N SER A 66 -17.65 -8.10 10.49
CA SER A 66 -17.81 -7.83 11.92
C SER A 66 -17.00 -6.64 12.46
N CYS A 67 -16.11 -6.04 11.68
CA CYS A 67 -15.34 -4.89 12.15
C CYS A 67 -16.12 -3.58 11.93
N GLU A 68 -16.99 -3.26 12.89
CA GLU A 68 -17.65 -1.97 13.05
C GLU A 68 -16.61 -0.87 13.29
N THR A 69 -15.91 -0.46 12.25
CA THR A 69 -15.05 0.72 12.35
C THR A 69 -15.92 1.97 12.27
N PRO A 70 -15.65 3.02 13.07
CA PRO A 70 -16.41 4.28 13.02
C PRO A 70 -16.28 5.05 11.68
N TYR A 71 -15.56 4.48 10.71
CA TYR A 71 -15.42 5.00 9.35
C TYR A 71 -15.87 3.90 8.38
N ALA A 72 -17.13 3.97 7.98
CA ALA A 72 -17.76 3.00 7.09
C ALA A 72 -16.83 2.70 5.90
N PRO A 73 -16.45 1.43 5.68
CA PRO A 73 -15.62 1.07 4.56
C PRO A 73 -16.37 1.26 3.23
N PRO A 74 -15.66 1.51 2.12
CA PRO A 74 -16.30 1.65 0.80
C PRO A 74 -16.98 0.35 0.33
N SER A 75 -16.58 -0.80 0.86
CA SER A 75 -17.11 -2.11 0.53
C SER A 75 -16.77 -3.14 1.62
N LYS A 76 -17.45 -4.29 1.58
CA LYS A 76 -17.12 -5.46 2.41
C LYS A 76 -15.84 -6.16 1.98
N TRP A 77 -15.50 -6.10 0.70
CA TRP A 77 -14.33 -6.74 0.08
C TRP A 77 -13.04 -6.05 0.53
N ARG A 78 -12.40 -6.59 1.57
CA ARG A 78 -11.35 -5.91 2.32
C ARG A 78 -10.21 -6.84 2.67
N LEU A 79 -9.00 -6.27 2.60
CA LEU A 79 -7.77 -6.92 3.03
C LEU A 79 -7.04 -6.00 4.01
N ALA A 80 -6.25 -6.59 4.89
CA ALA A 80 -5.25 -5.89 5.67
C ALA A 80 -3.88 -6.56 5.52
N ILE A 81 -2.82 -5.76 5.45
CA ILE A 81 -1.44 -6.24 5.50
C ILE A 81 -0.81 -5.74 6.79
N LYS A 82 -0.26 -6.66 7.59
CA LYS A 82 0.58 -6.35 8.74
C LYS A 82 2.01 -6.11 8.25
N SER A 83 2.30 -4.87 7.83
CA SER A 83 3.67 -4.46 7.54
C SER A 83 4.42 -4.12 8.83
N PRO A 84 5.76 -4.18 8.86
CA PRO A 84 6.56 -3.86 10.06
C PRO A 84 6.21 -2.50 10.66
N SER A 85 5.94 -1.51 9.80
CA SER A 85 5.63 -0.14 10.24
C SER A 85 4.19 0.07 10.71
N ARG A 86 3.24 -0.69 10.15
CA ARG A 86 1.81 -0.48 10.36
C ARG A 86 0.94 -1.59 9.78
N ARG A 87 -0.28 -1.70 10.29
CA ARG A 87 -1.36 -2.41 9.61
C ARG A 87 -1.99 -1.53 8.51
N PHE A 88 -1.85 -1.95 7.25
CA PHE A 88 -2.37 -1.26 6.09
C PHE A 88 -3.71 -1.86 5.67
N PHE A 89 -4.76 -1.03 5.61
CA PHE A 89 -6.13 -1.48 5.31
C PHE A 89 -6.53 -1.07 3.89
N MET A 90 -7.12 -2.01 3.17
CA MET A 90 -7.50 -1.91 1.76
C MET A 90 -8.95 -2.36 1.56
N ALA A 91 -9.63 -1.72 0.61
CA ALA A 91 -10.97 -2.12 0.17
C ALA A 91 -11.07 -2.06 -1.36
N PHE A 92 -11.86 -2.96 -1.93
CA PHE A 92 -11.96 -3.22 -3.37
C PHE A 92 -13.41 -3.10 -3.87
N ALA A 93 -13.62 -2.85 -5.15
CA ALA A 93 -14.99 -2.69 -5.66
C ALA A 93 -15.74 -4.02 -5.72
N SER A 94 -15.03 -5.13 -5.92
CA SER A 94 -15.60 -6.47 -6.00
C SER A 94 -14.74 -7.53 -5.31
N GLU A 95 -15.33 -8.70 -5.07
CA GLU A 95 -14.63 -9.89 -4.59
C GLU A 95 -13.53 -10.31 -5.56
N SER A 96 -13.81 -10.31 -6.87
CA SER A 96 -12.83 -10.68 -7.89
C SER A 96 -11.62 -9.75 -7.87
N GLU A 97 -11.82 -8.44 -7.69
CA GLU A 97 -10.71 -7.50 -7.52
C GLU A 97 -9.92 -7.81 -6.25
N MET A 98 -10.60 -8.03 -5.12
CA MET A 98 -9.97 -8.38 -3.85
C MET A 98 -9.11 -9.64 -3.98
N ASN A 99 -9.66 -10.71 -4.57
CA ASN A 99 -8.96 -11.97 -4.76
C ASN A 99 -7.75 -11.79 -5.68
N ALA A 100 -7.90 -11.06 -6.79
CA ALA A 100 -6.79 -10.80 -7.71
C ALA A 100 -5.66 -9.98 -7.05
N TRP A 101 -5.98 -9.07 -6.14
CA TRP A 101 -4.97 -8.39 -5.33
C TRP A 101 -4.37 -9.30 -4.26
N ALA A 102 -5.18 -10.14 -3.59
CA ALA A 102 -4.69 -11.11 -2.61
C ALA A 102 -3.67 -12.08 -3.22
N PHE A 103 -3.98 -12.65 -4.39
CA PHE A 103 -3.06 -13.52 -5.11
C PHE A 103 -1.75 -12.82 -5.47
N ALA A 104 -1.81 -11.57 -5.94
CA ALA A 104 -0.61 -10.80 -6.27
C ALA A 104 0.25 -10.50 -5.03
N PHE A 105 -0.35 -10.27 -3.85
CA PHE A 105 0.40 -10.12 -2.60
C PHE A 105 1.06 -11.43 -2.18
N LEU A 106 0.34 -12.56 -2.26
CA LEU A 106 0.91 -13.87 -1.95
C LEU A 106 2.08 -14.22 -2.88
N GLU A 107 1.97 -13.88 -4.17
CA GLU A 107 3.08 -14.01 -5.13
C GLU A 107 4.28 -13.14 -4.74
N ALA A 108 4.05 -11.88 -4.33
CA ALA A 108 5.11 -10.99 -3.86
C ALA A 108 5.86 -11.58 -2.65
N PHE A 109 5.13 -12.08 -1.66
CA PHE A 109 5.71 -12.67 -0.45
C PHE A 109 6.49 -13.96 -0.77
N LYS A 110 5.97 -14.79 -1.68
CA LYS A 110 6.67 -15.99 -2.12
C LYS A 110 8.00 -15.65 -2.83
N LEU A 111 8.00 -14.67 -3.73
CA LEU A 111 9.22 -14.21 -4.39
C LEU A 111 10.24 -13.65 -3.37
N GLN A 112 9.75 -13.04 -2.29
CA GLN A 112 10.60 -12.54 -1.22
C GLN A 112 11.28 -13.68 -0.45
N GLU A 113 10.53 -14.72 -0.08
CA GLU A 113 11.05 -15.94 0.54
C GLU A 113 12.12 -16.61 -0.33
N GLU A 114 11.85 -16.77 -1.64
CA GLU A 114 12.78 -17.38 -2.60
C GLU A 114 14.06 -16.56 -2.80
N SER A 115 13.96 -15.24 -2.71
CA SER A 115 15.13 -14.37 -2.89
C SER A 115 16.11 -14.37 -1.71
N GLY A 116 15.67 -14.84 -0.53
CA GLY A 116 16.47 -14.83 0.71
C GLY A 116 16.91 -13.44 1.17
N ARG A 117 16.40 -12.36 0.55
CA ARG A 117 16.82 -10.98 0.83
C ARG A 117 16.08 -10.46 2.05
N LYS A 118 16.73 -10.48 3.22
CA LYS A 118 16.36 -9.57 4.33
C LYS A 118 16.91 -8.19 4.00
N THR A 119 16.14 -7.33 3.34
CA THR A 119 16.61 -5.97 3.06
C THR A 119 16.62 -5.17 4.36
N TYR A 120 17.80 -4.69 4.74
CA TYR A 120 18.00 -3.83 5.91
C TYR A 120 17.20 -2.52 5.77
N THR A 121 16.26 -2.31 6.69
CA THR A 121 15.80 -1.00 7.17
C THR A 121 15.43 0.04 6.09
N ALA A 122 14.38 -0.22 5.31
CA ALA A 122 13.90 0.71 4.29
C ALA A 122 12.92 1.80 4.81
N ASP A 123 12.32 1.68 6.00
CA ASP A 123 11.24 2.61 6.43
C ASP A 123 11.70 4.09 6.51
N GLY A 124 12.90 4.36 7.02
CA GLY A 124 13.46 5.71 7.08
C GLY A 124 13.80 6.28 5.70
N HIS A 125 14.37 5.45 4.83
CA HIS A 125 14.80 5.85 3.49
C HIS A 125 13.61 6.03 2.55
N LEU A 126 12.60 5.15 2.58
CA LEU A 126 11.41 5.24 1.72
C LEU A 126 10.55 6.46 2.05
N ARG A 127 10.38 6.80 3.33
CA ARG A 127 9.65 8.02 3.72
C ARG A 127 10.40 9.28 3.26
N THR A 128 11.73 9.25 3.33
CA THR A 128 12.59 10.35 2.86
C THR A 128 12.54 10.47 1.34
N PHE A 129 12.69 9.36 0.61
CA PHE A 129 12.53 9.29 -0.83
C PHE A 129 11.16 9.82 -1.30
N VAL A 130 10.06 9.44 -0.64
CA VAL A 130 8.73 9.99 -0.96
C VAL A 130 8.67 11.51 -0.73
N LYS A 131 9.29 12.02 0.34
CA LYS A 131 9.36 13.48 0.57
C LYS A 131 10.19 14.16 -0.53
N GLU A 132 11.33 13.61 -0.89
CA GLU A 132 12.22 14.14 -1.94
C GLU A 132 11.55 14.15 -3.32
N GLN A 133 10.86 13.07 -3.69
CA GLN A 133 10.09 13.00 -4.94
C GLN A 133 8.97 14.04 -5.00
N ARG A 134 8.36 14.36 -3.85
CA ARG A 134 7.36 15.45 -3.76
C ARG A 134 7.97 16.84 -3.83
N LEU A 135 9.23 17.02 -3.43
CA LEU A 135 9.96 18.29 -3.46
C LEU A 135 10.49 18.59 -4.87
N HIS A 136 11.11 17.62 -5.53
CA HIS A 136 11.67 17.79 -6.88
C HIS A 136 10.62 18.15 -7.94
N ARG A 137 9.35 17.76 -7.76
CA ARG A 137 8.24 18.11 -8.66
C ARG A 137 7.52 19.42 -8.32
N ARG A 138 7.93 20.15 -7.28
CA ARG A 138 7.37 21.47 -6.93
C ARG A 138 8.20 22.66 -7.41
N VAL A 139 9.38 22.41 -7.98
CA VAL A 139 10.18 23.47 -8.59
C VAL A 139 9.59 23.72 -9.99
N PRO A 140 8.98 24.89 -10.26
CA PRO A 140 8.66 25.25 -11.63
C PRO A 140 9.99 25.36 -12.37
N GLN A 141 10.10 24.74 -13.55
CA GLN A 141 11.19 25.09 -14.45
C GLN A 141 10.99 26.57 -14.79
N GLN A 142 11.84 27.43 -14.21
CA GLN A 142 11.99 28.81 -14.64
C GLN A 142 12.62 28.74 -16.03
N GLY A 143 11.78 28.95 -17.05
CA GLY A 143 12.16 29.34 -18.39
C GLY A 143 11.81 30.80 -18.59
#